data_AF-A0A162QPC7-F1
#
_entry.id   AF-A0A162QPC7-F1
#
_cell.length_a   1.000
_cell.length_b   1.000
_cell.length_c   1.000
_cell.angle_alpha   90.00
_cell.angle_beta   90.00
_cell.angle_gamma   90.00
#
_symmetry.space_group_name_H-M   'P 1'
#
loop_
_entity.id
_entity.type
_entity.pdbx_description
1 polymer ?
#
loop_
_entity_poly.entity_id
_entity_poly.type
_entity_poly.pdbx_seq_one_letter_code
_entity_poly.pdbx_strand_id
1 'polypeptide(L)'
;MVLITTEYTKLDKENQIVELTYFVDNQVVVKLIFDYNKDTTEINGNLYDLIGWKHTEEDKNKYENYIQIQKWFAKEILNKI
;
A
#
# COMPACT_ATOMS: atom_id res chain seq x y z
N MET A 1 -1.15 22.10 3.87
CA MET A 1 -1.92 20.86 4.00
C MET A 1 -1.32 19.90 2.99
N VAL A 2 -0.77 18.78 3.44
CA VAL A 2 -0.13 17.81 2.55
C VAL A 2 -1.24 17.00 1.87
N LEU A 3 -1.30 17.01 0.54
CA LEU A 3 -2.29 16.23 -0.21
C LEU A 3 -1.72 14.83 -0.47
N ILE A 4 -2.29 13.82 0.16
CA ILE A 4 -1.97 12.42 -0.09
C ILE A 4 -3.04 11.85 -1.01
N THR A 5 -2.64 11.31 -2.16
CA THR A 5 -3.52 10.59 -3.07
C THR A 5 -3.01 9.17 -3.29
N THR A 6 -3.92 8.25 -3.56
CA THR A 6 -3.62 6.83 -3.75
C THR A 6 -4.25 6.36 -5.03
N GLU A 7 -3.48 5.67 -5.86
CA GLU A 7 -3.94 5.09 -7.12
C GLU A 7 -3.41 3.66 -7.24
N TYR A 8 -4.17 2.77 -7.90
CA TYR A 8 -3.63 1.48 -8.32
C TYR A 8 -2.89 1.69 -9.65
N THR A 9 -1.59 1.41 -9.67
CA THR A 9 -0.72 1.69 -10.82
C THR A 9 -0.39 0.45 -11.62
N LYS A 10 -0.59 -0.73 -11.04
CA LYS A 10 -0.43 -2.02 -11.72
C LYS A 10 -1.45 -3.03 -11.22
N LEU A 11 -2.07 -3.76 -12.16
CA LEU A 11 -2.92 -4.91 -11.89
C LEU A 11 -2.55 -6.02 -12.86
N ASP A 12 -2.03 -7.12 -12.32
CA ASP A 12 -1.70 -8.33 -13.07
C ASP A 12 -2.51 -9.50 -12.47
N LYS A 13 -3.62 -9.84 -13.12
CA LYS A 13 -4.54 -10.87 -12.62
C LYS A 13 -3.97 -12.27 -12.76
N GLU A 14 -3.19 -12.53 -13.79
CA GLU A 14 -2.61 -13.85 -14.05
C GLU A 14 -1.63 -14.21 -12.92
N ASN A 15 -0.78 -13.25 -12.54
CA ASN A 15 0.19 -13.43 -11.48
C ASN A 15 -0.34 -13.03 -10.09
N GLN A 16 -1.60 -12.61 -9.99
CA GLN A 16 -2.24 -12.08 -8.78
C GLN A 16 -1.42 -10.99 -8.09
N ILE A 17 -0.99 -9.98 -8.85
CA ILE A 17 -0.20 -8.85 -8.35
C ILE A 17 -0.99 -7.54 -8.46
N VAL A 18 -0.97 -6.75 -7.39
CA VAL A 18 -1.54 -5.39 -7.34
C VAL A 18 -0.51 -4.43 -6.78
N GLU A 19 -0.25 -3.33 -7.49
CA GLU A 19 0.57 -2.21 -7.01
C GLU A 19 -0.33 -1.02 -6.69
N LEU A 20 -0.27 -0.55 -5.44
CA LEU A 20 -0.85 0.71 -4.99
C LEU A 20 0.26 1.74 -4.82
N THR A 21 0.14 2.87 -5.50
CA THR A 21 1.08 3.99 -5.39
C THR A 21 0.45 5.15 -4.64
N TYR A 22 1.21 5.71 -3.70
CA TYR A 22 0.87 6.87 -2.92
C TYR A 22 1.69 8.07 -3.37
N PHE A 23 1.00 9.16 -3.62
CA PHE A 23 1.59 10.42 -4.04
C PHE A 23 1.42 11.48 -2.97
N VAL A 24 2.50 12.22 -2.72
CA VAL A 24 2.50 13.44 -1.91
C VAL A 24 2.95 14.58 -2.80
N ASP A 25 2.13 15.63 -2.91
CA ASP A 25 2.41 16.79 -3.76
C ASP A 25 2.82 16.39 -5.20
N ASN A 26 2.12 15.40 -5.77
CA ASN A 26 2.35 14.79 -7.09
C ASN A 26 3.68 14.03 -7.25
N GLN A 27 4.39 13.74 -6.17
CA GLN A 27 5.57 12.88 -6.18
C GLN A 27 5.23 11.51 -5.61
N VAL A 28 5.70 10.44 -6.26
CA VAL A 28 5.59 9.07 -5.73
C VAL A 28 6.42 8.99 -4.45
N VAL A 29 5.77 8.68 -3.33
CA VAL A 29 6.44 8.56 -2.03
C VAL A 29 6.46 7.13 -1.53
N VAL A 30 5.38 6.38 -1.76
CA VAL A 30 5.29 4.98 -1.32
C VAL A 30 4.63 4.14 -2.39
N LYS A 31 5.14 2.93 -2.61
CA LYS A 31 4.46 1.88 -3.36
C LYS A 31 4.25 0.66 -2.47
N LEU A 32 3.05 0.12 -2.49
CA LEU A 32 2.71 -1.16 -1.87
C LEU A 32 2.45 -2.16 -2.99
N ILE A 33 3.23 -3.22 -3.05
CA ILE A 33 3.07 -4.30 -4.02
C ILE A 33 2.60 -5.53 -3.25
N PHE A 34 1.41 -6.01 -3.61
CA PHE A 34 0.82 -7.22 -3.06
C PHE A 34 0.92 -8.32 -4.11
N ASP A 35 1.69 -9.37 -3.83
CA ASP A 35 1.75 -10.60 -4.62
C ASP A 35 1.01 -11.68 -3.83
N TYR A 36 -0.22 -12.00 -4.27
CA TYR A 36 -1.06 -12.99 -3.60
C TYR A 36 -0.67 -14.43 -3.93
N ASN A 37 0.00 -14.67 -5.05
CA ASN A 37 0.51 -15.99 -5.40
C ASN A 37 1.63 -16.43 -4.45
N LYS A 38 2.48 -15.48 -4.03
CA LYS A 38 3.58 -15.71 -3.07
C LYS A 38 3.24 -15.33 -1.63
N ASP A 39 2.07 -14.76 -1.39
CA ASP A 39 1.64 -14.16 -0.12
C ASP A 39 2.65 -13.14 0.44
N THR A 40 3.27 -12.35 -0.45
CA THR A 40 4.27 -11.34 -0.07
C THR A 40 3.72 -9.93 -0.19
N THR A 41 4.26 -9.03 0.62
CA THR A 41 3.96 -7.60 0.56
C THR A 41 5.28 -6.85 0.55
N GLU A 42 5.53 -6.15 -0.54
CA GLU A 42 6.72 -5.29 -0.69
C GLU A 42 6.30 -3.84 -0.54
N ILE A 43 7.13 -3.08 0.20
CA ILE A 43 6.86 -1.69 0.53
C ILE A 43 8.07 -0.89 0.09
N ASN A 44 7.90 -0.11 -0.96
CA ASN A 44 8.96 0.73 -1.52
C ASN A 44 8.68 2.18 -1.12
N GLY A 45 9.44 2.69 -0.16
CA GLY A 45 9.30 4.05 0.38
C GLY A 45 9.07 4.07 1.88
N ASN A 46 9.04 5.26 2.49
CA ASN A 46 8.79 5.39 3.92
C ASN A 46 7.30 5.61 4.20
N LEU A 47 6.59 4.51 4.48
CA LEU A 47 5.17 4.57 4.79
C LEU A 47 4.89 5.23 6.15
N TYR A 48 5.81 5.16 7.12
CA TYR A 48 5.65 5.86 8.41
C TYR A 48 5.61 7.38 8.23
N ASP A 49 6.45 7.92 7.35
CA ASP A 49 6.45 9.35 7.02
C ASP A 49 5.16 9.75 6.30
N LEU A 50 4.62 8.89 5.42
CA LEU A 50 3.39 9.13 4.69
C LEU A 50 2.18 9.27 5.63
N ILE A 51 2.06 8.37 6.60
CA ILE A 51 0.91 8.29 7.51
C ILE A 51 1.11 9.14 8.79
N GLY A 52 2.26 9.79 8.93
CA GLY A 52 2.59 10.65 10.06
C GLY A 52 2.77 9.90 11.38
N TRP A 53 3.18 8.63 11.32
CA TRP A 53 3.39 7.78 12.50
C TRP A 53 4.87 7.74 12.89
N LYS A 54 5.11 7.52 14.17
CA LYS A 54 6.46 7.35 14.72
C LYS A 54 6.79 5.86 14.73
N HIS A 55 8.07 5.48 14.71
CA HIS A 55 8.49 4.08 14.83
C HIS A 55 8.36 3.55 16.27
N THR A 56 7.21 3.76 16.92
CA THR A 56 6.89 3.29 18.27
C THR A 56 6.09 1.98 18.20
N GLU A 57 5.98 1.24 19.31
CA GLU A 57 5.21 -0.02 19.35
C GLU A 57 3.71 0.18 19.06
N GLU A 58 3.11 1.26 19.56
CA GLU A 58 1.70 1.59 19.29
C GLU A 58 1.45 1.85 17.80
N ASP A 59 2.36 2.56 17.16
CA ASP A 59 2.26 2.89 15.74
C ASP A 59 2.64 1.70 14.85
N LYS A 60 3.41 0.74 15.35
CA LYS A 60 3.65 -0.54 14.66
C LYS A 60 2.36 -1.34 14.48
N ASN A 61 1.51 -1.42 15.50
CA ASN A 61 0.21 -2.08 15.37
C ASN A 61 -0.70 -1.37 14.35
N LYS A 62 -0.68 -0.03 14.34
CA LYS A 62 -1.42 0.75 13.34
C LYS A 62 -0.88 0.52 11.93
N TYR A 63 0.45 0.45 11.79
CA TYR A 63 1.15 0.11 10.55
C TYR A 63 0.69 -1.22 9.99
N GLU A 64 0.74 -2.28 10.79
CA GLU A 64 0.33 -3.61 10.37
C GLU A 64 -1.16 -3.62 9.98
N ASN A 65 -2.03 -2.99 10.78
CA ASN A 65 -3.45 -2.88 10.46
C ASN A 65 -3.69 -2.12 9.15
N TYR A 66 -2.96 -1.04 8.92
CA TYR A 66 -3.04 -0.28 7.67
C TYR A 66 -2.66 -1.14 6.47
N ILE A 67 -1.54 -1.86 6.54
CA ILE A 67 -1.12 -2.79 5.49
C ILE A 67 -2.19 -3.86 5.23
N GLN A 68 -2.83 -4.40 6.28
CA GLN A 68 -3.91 -5.38 6.12
C GLN A 68 -5.12 -4.79 5.39
N ILE A 69 -5.52 -3.55 5.72
CA ILE A 69 -6.61 -2.86 5.02
C ILE A 69 -6.26 -2.65 3.55
N GLN A 70 -5.04 -2.23 3.24
CA GLN A 70 -4.58 -2.05 1.86
C GLN A 70 -4.50 -3.37 1.10
N LYS A 71 -4.03 -4.45 1.74
CA LYS A 71 -4.02 -5.80 1.20
C LYS A 71 -5.44 -6.32 0.94
N TRP A 72 -6.42 -5.98 1.78
CA TRP A 72 -7.82 -6.32 1.54
C TRP A 72 -8.39 -5.55 0.35
N PHE A 73 -8.15 -4.24 0.27
CA PHE A 73 -8.60 -3.39 -0.84
C PHE A 73 -8.02 -3.83 -2.19
N ALA A 74 -6.72 -4.13 -2.23
CA ALA A 74 -6.07 -4.67 -3.43
C ALA A 74 -6.68 -6.00 -3.88
N LYS A 75 -7.09 -6.86 -2.94
CA LYS A 75 -7.76 -8.13 -3.25
C LYS A 75 -9.17 -7.89 -3.82
N GLU A 76 -9.89 -6.89 -3.32
CA GLU A 76 -11.17 -6.50 -3.91
C GLU A 76 -11.00 -6.00 -5.34
N ILE A 77 -9.98 -5.19 -5.63
CA ILE A 77 -9.68 -4.73 -7.00
C ILE A 77 -9.42 -5.91 -7.93
N LEU A 78 -8.63 -6.89 -7.46
CA LEU A 78 -8.31 -8.09 -8.22
C LEU A 78 -9.55 -8.91 -8.60
N ASN A 79 -10.56 -8.94 -7.71
CA ASN A 79 -11.79 -9.73 -7.89
C ASN A 79 -12.94 -8.99 -8.59
N LYS A 80 -12.96 -7.64 -8.56
CA LYS A 80 -14.06 -6.83 -9.12
C LYS A 80 -13.97 -6.62 -10.63
N ILE A 81 -12.77 -6.74 -11.20
CA ILE A 81 -12.50 -6.59 -12.64
C ILE A 81 -12.44 -7.98 -13.24
#